data_AF-A0A1A8NZQ8-F1
#
_entry.id   AF-A0A1A8NZQ8-F1
#
_cell.length_a   1.000
_cell.length_b   1.000
_cell.length_c   1.000
_cell.angle_alpha   90.00
_cell.angle_beta   90.00
_cell.angle_gamma   90.00
#
_symmetry.space_group_name_H-M   'P 1'
#
loop_
_entity.id
_entity.type
_entity.pdbx_description
1 polymer ?
#
loop_
_entity_poly.entity_id
_entity_poly.type
_entity_poly.pdbx_seq_one_letter_code
_entity_poly.pdbx_strand_id
1 'polypeptide(L)'
;PKTKEKAIRSPSLAGLTDDSGRTLTSCDFNLRSLAPDPRVKYALAFSNQEELDRLNQEARQENRPSELFSLYPPPDEDDAVEIRPIPDCPKEHTGERILMRCQAIKFEIDIEPIFATLALYDLKEKKKISENFYCDLNPEQFKS
;
A
#
# COMPACT_ATOMS: atom_id res chain seq x y z
N PRO A 1 -19.23 32.03 -38.57
CA PRO A 1 -19.35 30.65 -38.06
C PRO A 1 -18.67 30.51 -36.69
N LYS A 2 -19.46 30.52 -35.60
CA LYS A 2 -18.95 30.31 -34.24
C LYS A 2 -18.58 28.83 -34.08
N THR A 3 -17.29 28.55 -34.00
CA THR A 3 -16.76 27.22 -33.68
C THR A 3 -17.29 26.84 -32.31
N LYS A 4 -18.14 25.81 -32.24
CA LYS A 4 -18.62 25.27 -30.97
C LYS A 4 -17.42 24.62 -30.27
N GLU A 5 -16.85 25.31 -29.29
CA GLU A 5 -15.84 24.77 -28.40
C GLU A 5 -16.44 23.57 -27.69
N LYS A 6 -15.93 22.36 -28.01
CA LYS A 6 -16.43 21.13 -27.39
C LYS A 6 -15.95 21.15 -25.95
N ALA A 7 -16.90 21.18 -25.00
CA ALA A 7 -16.62 21.09 -23.57
C ALA A 7 -15.66 19.93 -23.30
N ILE A 8 -14.50 20.22 -22.72
CA ILE A 8 -13.47 19.24 -22.39
C ILE A 8 -14.04 18.41 -21.24
N ARG A 9 -14.26 17.13 -21.48
CA ARG A 9 -14.73 16.18 -20.46
C ARG A 9 -13.57 15.75 -19.59
N SER A 10 -13.85 15.41 -18.33
CA SER A 10 -12.87 14.80 -17.44
C SER A 10 -12.25 13.56 -18.10
N PRO A 11 -10.92 13.38 -18.01
CA PRO A 11 -10.26 12.19 -18.54
C PRO A 11 -10.85 10.95 -17.87
N SER A 12 -11.29 9.98 -18.66
CA SER A 12 -11.90 8.74 -18.18
C SER A 12 -11.08 7.55 -18.66
N LEU A 13 -10.86 6.59 -17.76
CA LEU A 13 -10.28 5.29 -18.09
C LEU A 13 -11.28 4.32 -18.74
N ALA A 14 -12.57 4.70 -18.83
CA ALA A 14 -13.59 3.88 -19.47
C ALA A 14 -13.21 3.61 -20.94
N GLY A 15 -12.94 2.34 -21.26
CA GLY A 15 -12.50 1.90 -22.59
C GLY A 15 -11.03 1.54 -22.74
N LEU A 16 -10.23 1.58 -21.66
CA LEU A 16 -8.87 1.03 -21.64
C LEU A 16 -8.82 -0.44 -21.19
N THR A 17 -9.93 -0.97 -20.69
CA THR A 17 -10.02 -2.29 -20.09
C THR A 17 -10.69 -3.29 -21.03
N ASP A 18 -9.98 -3.75 -22.06
CA ASP A 18 -10.48 -4.86 -22.90
C ASP A 18 -9.42 -5.93 -23.23
N ASP A 19 -8.22 -5.86 -22.64
CA ASP A 19 -7.15 -6.84 -22.89
C ASP A 19 -6.60 -7.46 -21.59
N SER A 20 -7.46 -7.83 -20.63
CA SER A 20 -7.01 -8.57 -19.42
C SER A 20 -6.83 -10.09 -19.66
N GLY A 21 -6.91 -10.55 -20.91
CA GLY A 21 -6.94 -11.98 -21.25
C GLY A 21 -5.57 -12.68 -21.28
N ARG A 22 -4.45 -12.00 -21.07
CA ARG A 22 -3.11 -12.60 -21.20
C ARG A 22 -2.36 -12.59 -19.87
N THR A 23 -2.43 -13.72 -19.15
CA THR A 23 -1.49 -14.00 -18.05
C THR A 23 -0.09 -14.21 -18.63
N LEU A 24 0.84 -13.32 -18.33
CA LEU A 24 2.19 -13.37 -18.88
C LEU A 24 3.12 -14.14 -17.92
N THR A 25 3.61 -15.30 -18.35
CA THR A 25 4.65 -16.08 -17.66
C THR A 25 6.04 -15.68 -18.19
N SER A 26 7.03 -15.59 -17.30
CA SER A 26 8.20 -14.70 -17.40
C SER A 26 9.36 -15.11 -18.34
N CYS A 27 9.18 -15.98 -19.33
CA CYS A 27 10.33 -16.54 -20.06
C CYS A 27 10.55 -16.06 -21.52
N ASP A 28 9.56 -15.45 -22.19
CA ASP A 28 9.73 -14.94 -23.59
C ASP A 28 9.11 -13.54 -23.80
N PHE A 29 9.27 -12.66 -22.81
CA PHE A 29 8.62 -11.34 -22.82
C PHE A 29 9.46 -10.29 -23.56
N ASN A 30 9.13 -10.02 -24.83
CA ASN A 30 9.75 -8.93 -25.59
C ASN A 30 8.88 -7.65 -25.52
N LEU A 31 9.26 -6.71 -24.63
CA LEU A 31 8.61 -5.40 -24.48
C LEU A 31 8.47 -4.62 -25.79
N ARG A 32 9.37 -4.82 -26.76
CA ARG A 32 9.33 -4.11 -28.05
C ARG A 32 8.25 -4.61 -29.00
N SER A 33 7.69 -5.79 -28.72
CA SER A 33 6.64 -6.42 -29.53
C SER A 33 5.23 -6.07 -29.06
N LEU A 34 5.09 -5.41 -27.91
CA LEU A 34 3.80 -4.97 -27.41
C LEU A 34 3.32 -3.70 -28.13
N ALA A 35 2.02 -3.65 -28.39
CA ALA A 35 1.39 -2.42 -28.83
C ALA A 35 1.40 -1.41 -27.67
N PRO A 36 1.70 -0.13 -27.91
CA PRO A 36 1.61 0.90 -26.89
C PRO A 36 0.16 1.08 -26.44
N ASP A 37 -0.03 1.37 -25.16
CA ASP A 37 -1.36 1.59 -24.59
C ASP A 37 -2.11 2.71 -25.33
N PRO A 38 -3.43 2.59 -25.50
CA PRO A 38 -4.25 3.66 -26.05
C PRO A 38 -4.07 4.93 -25.22
N ARG A 39 -3.80 6.05 -25.89
CA ARG A 39 -3.64 7.33 -25.19
C ARG A 39 -4.94 7.74 -24.50
N VAL A 40 -4.84 8.09 -23.22
CA VAL A 40 -5.92 8.73 -22.47
C VAL A 40 -6.23 10.06 -23.13
N LYS A 41 -7.42 10.18 -23.72
CA LYS A 41 -7.86 11.42 -24.36
C LYS A 41 -7.95 12.53 -23.31
N TYR A 42 -7.50 13.73 -23.68
CA TYR A 42 -7.54 14.93 -22.85
C TYR A 42 -6.65 14.93 -21.59
N ALA A 43 -5.78 13.93 -21.41
CA ALA A 43 -4.86 13.87 -20.26
C ALA A 43 -3.90 15.09 -20.17
N LEU A 44 -3.52 15.66 -21.31
CA LEU A 44 -2.68 16.85 -21.42
C LEU A 44 -3.46 18.08 -21.95
N ALA A 45 -4.79 18.01 -21.99
CA ALA A 45 -5.58 19.14 -22.46
C ALA A 45 -5.60 20.25 -21.40
N PHE A 46 -5.29 21.48 -21.80
CA PHE A 46 -5.50 22.65 -20.96
C PHE A 46 -6.99 22.76 -20.63
N SER A 47 -7.31 22.60 -19.37
CA SER A 47 -8.68 22.73 -18.84
C SER A 47 -8.63 23.68 -17.66
N ASN A 48 -9.63 24.54 -17.52
CA ASN A 48 -9.76 25.35 -16.32
C ASN A 48 -10.06 24.43 -15.13
N GLN A 49 -9.32 24.58 -14.03
CA GLN A 49 -9.49 23.77 -12.81
C GLN A 49 -10.90 23.90 -12.24
N GLU A 50 -11.47 25.10 -12.28
CA GLU A 50 -12.82 25.39 -11.76
C GLU A 50 -13.90 24.66 -12.57
N GLU A 51 -13.72 24.54 -13.89
CA GLU A 51 -14.66 23.82 -14.76
C GLU A 51 -14.56 22.31 -14.56
N LEU A 52 -13.34 21.78 -14.38
CA LEU A 52 -13.13 20.37 -14.05
C LEU A 52 -13.76 20.02 -12.70
N ASP A 53 -13.61 20.88 -11.70
CA ASP A 53 -14.20 20.65 -10.38
C ASP A 53 -15.73 20.67 -10.44
N ARG A 54 -16.32 21.60 -11.19
CA ARG A 54 -17.77 21.63 -11.45
C ARG A 54 -18.25 20.35 -12.12
N LEU A 55 -17.59 19.91 -13.20
CA LEU A 55 -17.97 18.68 -13.92
C LEU A 55 -17.81 17.43 -13.06
N ASN A 56 -16.73 17.34 -12.27
CA ASN A 56 -16.53 16.23 -11.35
C ASN A 56 -17.56 16.24 -10.22
N GLN A 57 -18.00 17.41 -9.76
CA GLN A 57 -19.07 17.53 -8.78
C GLN A 57 -20.41 17.07 -9.37
N GLU A 58 -20.77 17.53 -10.58
CA GLU A 58 -21.98 17.10 -11.28
C GLU A 58 -22.00 15.58 -11.48
N ALA A 59 -20.89 14.99 -11.97
CA ALA A 59 -20.75 13.55 -12.16
C ALA A 59 -20.89 12.75 -10.84
N ARG A 60 -20.36 13.28 -9.73
CA ARG A 60 -20.54 12.65 -8.40
C ARG A 60 -21.98 12.69 -7.91
N GLN A 61 -22.77 13.68 -8.33
CA GLN A 61 -24.18 13.80 -7.93
C GLN A 61 -25.11 12.95 -8.83
N GLU A 62 -24.79 12.79 -10.11
CA GLU A 62 -25.63 12.09 -11.09
C GLU A 62 -26.00 10.65 -10.68
N ASN A 63 -25.12 9.96 -9.96
CA ASN A 63 -25.33 8.58 -9.50
C ASN A 63 -25.24 8.44 -7.98
N ARG A 64 -25.45 9.52 -7.22
CA ARG A 64 -25.43 9.45 -5.75
C ARG A 64 -26.81 8.99 -5.25
N PRO A 65 -26.94 7.78 -4.65
CA PRO A 65 -28.19 7.39 -4.00
C PRO A 65 -28.47 8.34 -2.84
N SER A 66 -29.69 8.87 -2.78
CA SER A 66 -30.13 9.80 -1.73
C SER A 66 -30.11 9.16 -0.33
N GLU A 67 -30.27 7.85 -0.27
CA GLU A 67 -30.33 7.08 0.97
C GLU A 67 -29.59 5.74 0.81
N LEU A 68 -28.25 5.79 0.80
CA LEU A 68 -27.41 4.59 0.65
C LEU A 68 -27.65 3.54 1.76
N PHE A 69 -28.17 3.97 2.92
CA PHE A 69 -28.36 3.14 4.10
C PHE A 69 -29.78 3.20 4.68
N SER A 70 -30.82 3.63 3.94
CA SER A 70 -32.18 3.74 4.51
C SER A 70 -32.80 2.42 4.97
N LEU A 71 -32.27 1.30 4.50
CA LEU A 71 -32.70 -0.04 4.93
C LEU A 71 -31.87 -0.59 6.09
N TYR A 72 -30.78 0.08 6.49
CA TYR A 72 -30.02 -0.35 7.66
C TYR A 72 -30.73 0.14 8.92
N PRO A 73 -30.93 -0.74 9.92
CA PRO A 73 -31.35 -0.28 11.22
C PRO A 73 -30.32 0.76 11.73
N PRO A 74 -30.77 1.83 12.40
CA PRO A 74 -29.85 2.78 13.02
C PRO A 74 -28.88 2.00 13.92
N PRO A 75 -27.56 2.27 13.84
CA PRO A 75 -26.64 1.69 14.81
C PRO A 75 -27.05 2.15 16.21
N ASP A 76 -26.99 1.23 17.18
CA ASP A 76 -27.13 1.61 18.59
C ASP A 76 -26.05 2.65 18.93
N GLU A 77 -26.41 3.72 19.65
CA GLU A 77 -25.48 4.83 19.92
C GLU A 77 -24.23 4.38 20.69
N ASP A 78 -24.32 3.25 21.42
CA ASP A 78 -23.22 2.63 22.14
C ASP A 78 -22.20 1.91 21.24
N ASP A 79 -22.59 1.49 20.02
CA ASP A 79 -21.77 0.77 19.03
C ASP A 79 -21.39 1.62 17.80
N ALA A 80 -21.82 2.88 17.74
CA ALA A 80 -21.58 3.79 16.62
C ALA A 80 -20.09 4.15 16.43
N VAL A 81 -19.26 3.91 17.45
CA VAL A 81 -17.81 4.08 17.41
C VAL A 81 -17.12 2.89 18.08
N GLU A 82 -16.24 2.20 17.34
CA GLU A 82 -15.30 1.24 17.94
C GLU A 82 -14.31 2.03 18.81
N ILE A 83 -14.62 2.21 20.10
CA ILE A 83 -13.69 2.84 21.05
C ILE A 83 -12.56 1.85 21.30
N ARG A 84 -11.50 1.98 20.51
CA ARG A 84 -10.24 1.27 20.78
C ARG A 84 -9.67 1.85 22.08
N PRO A 85 -9.38 1.03 23.10
CA PRO A 85 -8.73 1.51 24.30
C PRO A 85 -7.40 2.17 23.93
N ILE A 86 -7.10 3.30 24.56
CA ILE A 86 -5.83 4.02 24.34
C ILE A 86 -4.68 3.07 24.69
N PRO A 87 -3.70 2.84 23.79
CA PRO A 87 -2.55 2.02 24.11
C PRO A 87 -1.83 2.52 25.36
N ASP A 88 -1.35 1.60 26.20
CA ASP A 88 -0.50 1.98 27.33
C ASP A 88 0.73 2.73 26.84
N CYS A 89 1.05 3.84 27.50
CA CYS A 89 2.29 4.58 27.25
C CYS A 89 3.49 3.62 27.40
N PRO A 90 4.46 3.60 26.46
CA PRO A 90 5.61 2.70 26.55
C PRO A 90 6.35 2.91 27.87
N LYS A 91 6.45 1.85 28.67
CA LYS A 91 7.15 1.88 29.97
C LYS A 91 8.51 1.23 29.83
N GLU A 92 9.56 1.93 30.27
CA GLU A 92 10.90 1.35 30.36
C GLU A 92 10.90 0.18 31.36
N HIS A 93 11.46 -0.96 30.97
CA HIS A 93 11.60 -2.10 31.85
C HIS A 93 12.67 -1.80 32.92
N THR A 94 12.25 -1.64 34.17
CA THR A 94 13.13 -1.42 35.32
C THR A 94 13.52 -2.78 35.91
N GLY A 95 14.82 -3.05 36.09
CA GLY A 95 15.33 -4.35 36.56
C GLY A 95 16.81 -4.60 36.22
N GLU A 96 17.29 -5.82 36.43
CA GLU A 96 18.64 -6.25 36.02
C GLU A 96 18.77 -6.25 34.49
N ARG A 97 19.90 -5.72 33.98
CA ARG A 97 20.17 -5.61 32.54
C ARG A 97 21.28 -6.56 32.15
N ILE A 98 21.02 -7.36 31.13
CA ILE A 98 22.04 -8.23 30.53
C ILE A 98 22.50 -7.57 29.23
N LEU A 99 23.81 -7.31 29.12
CA LEU A 99 24.42 -6.85 27.87
C LEU A 99 24.92 -8.06 27.08
N MET A 100 24.36 -8.29 25.90
CA MET A 100 24.91 -9.24 24.94
C MET A 100 25.66 -8.51 23.84
N ARG A 101 26.88 -9.00 23.56
CA ARG A 101 27.67 -8.56 22.40
C ARG A 101 27.91 -9.75 21.48
N CYS A 102 27.31 -9.72 20.30
CA CYS A 102 27.62 -10.66 19.24
C CYS A 102 28.83 -10.16 18.45
N GLN A 103 29.91 -10.96 18.37
CA GLN A 103 31.15 -10.52 17.71
C GLN A 103 31.19 -10.84 16.21
N ALA A 104 30.67 -11.99 15.80
CA ALA A 104 30.53 -12.37 14.40
C ALA A 104 29.46 -13.46 14.25
N ILE A 105 28.68 -13.39 13.17
CA ILE A 105 27.79 -14.46 12.71
C ILE A 105 28.22 -14.77 11.27
N LYS A 106 28.64 -16.00 11.02
CA LYS A 106 29.09 -16.45 9.68
C LYS A 106 28.26 -17.64 9.26
N PHE A 107 27.83 -17.63 8.00
CA PHE A 107 27.12 -18.73 7.37
C PHE A 107 28.00 -19.32 6.27
N GLU A 108 27.94 -20.63 6.07
CA GLU A 108 28.64 -21.33 4.98
C GLU A 108 27.83 -21.35 3.67
N ILE A 109 26.67 -20.70 3.65
CA ILE A 109 25.81 -20.58 2.47
C ILE A 109 26.18 -19.32 1.66
N ASP A 110 26.25 -19.48 0.34
CA ASP A 110 26.56 -18.41 -0.61
C ASP A 110 25.27 -17.95 -1.32
N ILE A 111 24.35 -17.35 -0.56
CA ILE A 111 23.04 -16.89 -1.05
C ILE A 111 22.73 -15.53 -0.41
N GLU A 112 22.40 -14.53 -1.24
CA GLU A 112 22.00 -13.19 -0.82
C GLU A 112 20.57 -12.86 -1.30
N PRO A 113 19.76 -12.09 -0.52
CA PRO A 113 20.11 -11.42 0.73
C PRO A 113 19.93 -12.28 2.00
N ILE A 114 20.74 -12.01 3.04
CA ILE A 114 20.69 -12.69 4.34
C ILE A 114 20.17 -11.74 5.43
N PHE A 115 18.95 -12.03 5.91
CA PHE A 115 18.35 -11.39 7.08
C PHE A 115 18.19 -12.41 8.21
N ALA A 116 18.66 -12.08 9.40
CA ALA A 116 18.57 -12.93 10.57
C ALA A 116 17.69 -12.30 11.65
N THR A 117 16.96 -13.15 12.37
CA THR A 117 16.24 -12.76 13.59
C THR A 117 16.77 -13.59 14.76
N LEU A 118 17.21 -12.95 15.84
CA LEU A 118 17.67 -13.59 17.06
C LEU A 118 16.71 -13.30 18.21
N ALA A 119 16.57 -14.24 19.14
CA ALA A 119 15.86 -14.02 20.41
C ALA A 119 16.49 -14.88 21.50
N LEU A 120 16.40 -14.42 22.74
CA LEU A 120 16.85 -15.16 23.91
C LEU A 120 15.75 -16.06 24.43
N TYR A 121 16.15 -17.27 24.79
CA TYR A 121 15.28 -18.28 25.40
C TYR A 121 15.86 -18.72 26.73
N ASP A 122 14.98 -18.85 27.72
CA ASP A 122 15.27 -19.62 28.91
C ASP A 122 15.11 -21.11 28.57
N LEU A 123 16.21 -21.88 28.62
CA LEU A 123 16.21 -23.32 28.33
C LEU A 123 15.47 -24.13 29.39
N LYS A 124 15.48 -23.68 30.64
CA LYS A 124 14.82 -24.35 31.76
C LYS A 124 13.31 -24.17 31.67
N GLU A 125 12.85 -22.95 31.44
CA GLU A 125 11.43 -22.63 31.30
C GLU A 125 10.88 -22.87 29.88
N LYS A 126 11.76 -23.11 28.90
CA LYS A 126 11.42 -23.26 27.48
C LYS A 126 10.60 -22.07 26.95
N LYS A 127 10.97 -20.86 27.37
CA LYS A 127 10.23 -19.62 27.08
C LYS A 127 11.15 -18.57 26.47
N LYS A 128 10.61 -17.80 25.51
CA LYS A 128 11.29 -16.61 24.97
C LYS A 128 11.28 -15.49 26.02
N ILE A 129 12.46 -14.94 26.31
CA ILE A 129 12.68 -13.94 27.36
C ILE A 129 13.17 -12.57 26.85
N SER A 130 13.43 -12.43 25.55
CA SER A 130 13.74 -11.13 24.93
C SER A 130 12.79 -10.81 23.80
N GLU A 131 12.85 -9.59 23.29
CA GLU A 131 12.31 -9.26 21.98
C GLU A 131 13.12 -9.91 20.84
N ASN A 132 12.68 -9.71 19.60
CA ASN A 132 13.43 -10.14 18.42
C ASN A 132 14.50 -9.09 18.07
N PHE A 133 15.75 -9.53 17.89
CA PHE A 133 16.84 -8.73 17.32
C PHE A 133 16.94 -9.03 15.83
N TYR A 134 16.70 -8.02 15.00
CA TYR A 134 16.81 -8.15 13.54
C TYR A 134 18.21 -7.74 13.09
N CYS A 135 18.84 -8.55 12.24
CA CYS A 135 20.17 -8.32 11.73
C CYS A 135 20.18 -8.43 10.21
N ASP A 136 20.64 -7.37 9.56
CA ASP A 136 21.02 -7.39 8.16
C ASP A 136 22.48 -7.87 8.05
N LEU A 137 22.63 -9.08 7.53
CA LEU A 137 23.93 -9.74 7.38
C LEU A 137 24.46 -9.63 5.95
N ASN A 138 23.82 -8.83 5.09
CA ASN A 138 24.34 -8.53 3.77
C ASN A 138 25.64 -7.73 3.88
N PRO A 139 26.56 -7.87 2.92
CA PRO A 139 27.69 -6.98 2.80
C PRO A 139 27.26 -5.50 2.69
N GLU A 140 28.04 -4.58 3.25
CA GLU A 140 27.74 -3.14 3.25
C GLU A 140 27.49 -2.56 1.85
N GLN A 141 28.09 -3.14 0.81
CA GLN A 141 27.87 -2.73 -0.58
C GLN A 141 26.42 -2.89 -1.07
N PHE A 142 25.60 -3.70 -0.38
CA PHE A 142 24.18 -3.92 -0.68
C PHE A 142 23.24 -3.20 0.29
N LYS A 143 23.77 -2.59 1.35
CA LYS A 143 22.97 -1.77 2.27
C LYS A 143 22.84 -0.38 1.65
N SER A 144 21.61 0.00 1.28
CA SER A 144 21.27 1.30 0.68
C SER A 144 21.22 2.42 1.72
#